data_AF-A0A392QQQ4-F1
#
_entry.id   AF-A0A392QQQ4-F1
#
_cell.length_a   1.000
_cell.length_b   1.000
_cell.length_c   1.000
_cell.angle_alpha   90.00
_cell.angle_beta   90.00
_cell.angle_gamma   90.00
#
_symmetry.space_group_name_H-M   'P 1'
#
loop_
_entity.id
_entity.type
_entity.pdbx_description
1 polymer ?
#
loop_
_entity_poly.entity_id
_entity_poly.type
_entity_poly.pdbx_seq_one_letter_code
_entity_poly.pdbx_strand_id
1 'polypeptide(L)'
;SEEEHEEHLRLVLQVLRDNKLYANPLKCEFWMEKVNFLDVRSFVGLAGYYWRFIEGFAKIVAPMTQLTRKDQPFAWTDECEASFQLLKERLTTSPVLVLLEQN
;
A
#
# COMPACT_ATOMS: atom_id res chain seq x y z
N SER A 1 12.19 8.19 -7.14
CA SER A 1 12.20 8.38 -8.62
C SER A 1 12.04 7.02 -9.32
N GLU A 2 11.99 6.97 -10.65
CA GLU A 2 12.02 5.68 -11.40
C GLU A 2 13.25 4.85 -11.01
N GLU A 3 14.42 5.51 -10.93
CA GLU A 3 15.71 4.93 -10.54
C GLU A 3 15.66 4.31 -9.13
N GLU A 4 15.16 5.06 -8.15
CA GLU A 4 14.99 4.58 -6.77
C GLU A 4 14.01 3.40 -6.68
N HIS A 5 12.97 3.39 -7.52
CA HIS A 5 12.02 2.30 -7.54
C HIS A 5 12.65 1.02 -8.11
N GLU A 6 13.43 1.13 -9.19
CA GLU A 6 14.19 0.01 -9.76
C GLU A 6 15.20 -0.57 -8.75
N GLU A 7 15.91 0.30 -8.03
CA GLU A 7 16.80 -0.13 -6.95
C GLU A 7 16.05 -0.91 -5.86
N HIS A 8 14.91 -0.41 -5.40
CA HIS A 8 14.09 -1.12 -4.43
C HIS A 8 13.59 -2.47 -4.93
N LEU A 9 13.09 -2.58 -6.17
CA LEU A 9 12.69 -3.88 -6.72
C LEU A 9 13.86 -4.84 -6.84
N ARG A 10 15.03 -4.36 -7.27
CA ARG A 10 16.23 -5.19 -7.35
C ARG A 10 16.58 -5.79 -5.99
N LEU A 11 16.54 -4.98 -4.94
CA LEU A 11 16.77 -5.43 -3.57
C LEU A 11 15.72 -6.46 -3.12
N VAL A 12 14.43 -6.18 -3.30
CA VAL A 12 13.34 -7.09 -2.89
C VAL A 12 13.42 -8.42 -3.63
N LEU A 13 13.60 -8.39 -4.96
CA LEU A 13 13.68 -9.61 -5.77
C LEU A 13 14.94 -10.43 -5.48
N GLN A 14 16.05 -9.77 -5.11
CA GLN A 14 17.26 -10.47 -4.66
C GLN A 14 17.02 -11.18 -3.32
N VAL A 15 16.40 -10.52 -2.35
CA VAL A 15 16.06 -11.13 -1.05
C VAL A 15 15.14 -12.33 -1.23
N LEU A 16 14.14 -12.25 -2.11
CA LEU A 16 13.27 -13.38 -2.43
C LEU A 16 14.08 -14.56 -2.99
N ARG A 17 14.97 -14.29 -3.95
CA ARG A 17 15.83 -15.32 -4.56
C ARG A 17 16.73 -16.01 -3.55
N ASP A 18 17.36 -15.26 -2.65
CA ASP A 18 18.25 -15.79 -1.61
C ASP A 18 17.49 -16.73 -0.66
N ASN A 19 16.20 -16.48 -0.45
CA ASN A 19 15.28 -17.32 0.32
C ASN A 19 14.55 -18.38 -0.51
N LYS A 20 14.94 -18.62 -1.78
CA LYS A 20 14.32 -19.57 -2.71
C LYS A 20 12.83 -19.31 -2.98
N LEU A 21 12.40 -18.05 -2.86
CA LEU A 21 11.09 -17.56 -3.24
C LEU A 21 11.17 -16.85 -4.59
N TYR A 22 10.13 -16.99 -5.41
CA TYR A 22 10.08 -16.40 -6.74
C TYR A 22 8.74 -15.70 -6.95
N ALA A 23 8.80 -14.46 -7.43
CA ALA A 23 7.61 -13.75 -7.88
C ALA A 23 7.02 -14.48 -9.09
N ASN A 24 5.68 -14.60 -9.14
CA ASN A 24 4.99 -15.16 -10.29
C ASN A 24 4.77 -14.03 -11.32
N PRO A 25 5.42 -14.07 -12.50
CA PRO A 25 5.29 -12.99 -13.48
C PRO A 25 3.86 -12.76 -13.97
N LEU A 26 2.99 -13.78 -13.91
CA LEU A 26 1.60 -13.68 -14.32
C LEU A 26 0.70 -12.99 -13.27
N LYS A 27 1.22 -12.75 -12.07
CA LYS A 27 0.48 -12.14 -10.95
C LYS A 27 1.14 -10.87 -10.43
N CYS A 28 2.25 -10.44 -11.02
CA CYS A 28 3.02 -9.29 -10.57
C CYS A 28 3.06 -8.25 -11.69
N GLU A 29 2.50 -7.09 -11.42
CA GLU A 29 2.61 -5.91 -12.26
C GLU A 29 3.53 -4.91 -11.55
N PHE A 30 4.49 -4.37 -12.29
CA PHE A 30 5.43 -3.37 -11.80
C PHE A 30 5.28 -2.11 -12.64
N TRP A 31 5.61 -0.97 -12.04
CA TRP A 31 5.65 0.36 -12.67
C TRP A 31 4.29 0.81 -13.18
N MET A 32 3.25 0.48 -12.41
CA MET A 32 1.90 0.87 -12.74
C MET A 32 1.68 2.35 -12.41
N GLU A 33 1.41 3.15 -13.44
CA GLU A 33 1.02 4.57 -13.29
C GLU A 33 -0.34 4.73 -12.60
N LYS A 34 -1.15 3.68 -12.59
CA LYS A 34 -2.53 3.70 -12.07
C LYS A 34 -2.76 2.50 -11.17
N VAL A 35 -3.26 2.78 -9.97
CA VAL A 35 -3.73 1.75 -9.04
C VAL A 35 -5.13 1.30 -9.47
N ASN A 36 -5.40 0.00 -9.45
CA ASN A 36 -6.72 -0.51 -9.81
C ASN A 36 -7.68 -0.47 -8.59
N PHE A 37 -8.99 -0.51 -8.84
CA PHE A 37 -10.02 -0.48 -7.79
C PHE A 37 -9.88 -1.61 -6.75
N LEU A 38 -9.49 -2.81 -7.17
CA LEU A 38 -9.37 -3.97 -6.29
C LEU A 38 -8.16 -3.84 -5.36
N ASP A 39 -7.06 -3.25 -5.84
CA ASP A 39 -5.86 -2.97 -5.06
C ASP A 39 -6.18 -1.94 -3.98
N VAL A 40 -6.89 -0.86 -4.33
CA VAL A 40 -7.35 0.16 -3.38
C VAL A 40 -8.23 -0.45 -2.29
N ARG A 41 -9.20 -1.29 -2.67
CA ARG A 41 -10.08 -1.97 -1.72
C ARG A 41 -9.30 -2.89 -0.79
N SER A 42 -8.34 -3.63 -1.32
CA SER A 42 -7.48 -4.53 -0.53
C SER A 42 -6.60 -3.76 0.44
N PHE A 43 -6.00 -2.65 -0.02
CA PHE A 43 -5.18 -1.77 0.80
C PHE A 43 -5.99 -1.12 1.93
N VAL A 44 -7.17 -0.57 1.64
CA VAL A 44 -8.06 0.02 2.66
C VAL A 44 -8.46 -1.03 3.70
N GLY A 45 -8.70 -2.28 3.28
CA GLY A 45 -8.96 -3.40 4.18
C GLY A 45 -7.79 -3.69 5.13
N LEU A 46 -6.56 -3.77 4.58
CA LEU A 46 -5.34 -3.96 5.37
C LEU A 46 -5.09 -2.80 6.35
N ALA A 47 -5.18 -1.56 5.87
CA ALA A 47 -5.02 -0.38 6.70
C ALA A 47 -6.09 -0.33 7.81
N GLY A 48 -7.30 -0.77 7.47
CA GLY A 48 -8.42 -0.93 8.39
C GLY A 48 -8.21 -2.00 9.46
N TYR A 49 -7.32 -2.97 9.27
CA TYR A 49 -6.93 -3.91 10.35
C TYR A 49 -6.08 -3.21 11.43
N TYR A 50 -5.21 -2.29 11.01
CA TYR A 50 -4.29 -1.57 11.91
C TYR A 50 -4.81 -0.21 12.40
N TRP A 51 -6.06 0.16 12.09
CA TRP A 51 -6.62 1.49 12.36
C TRP A 51 -6.44 1.99 13.80
N ARG A 52 -6.46 1.08 14.79
CA ARG A 52 -6.31 1.40 16.23
C ARG A 52 -4.96 2.02 16.56
N PHE A 53 -3.95 1.78 15.73
CA PHE A 53 -2.58 2.27 15.91
C PHE A 53 -2.28 3.49 15.03
N ILE A 54 -3.27 4.00 14.30
CA ILE A 54 -3.11 5.13 13.39
C ILE A 54 -4.00 6.27 13.89
N GLU A 55 -3.38 7.27 14.52
CA GLU A 55 -4.11 8.46 14.97
C GLU A 55 -4.71 9.21 13.77
N GLY A 56 -6.00 9.54 13.88
CA GLY A 56 -6.74 10.22 12.82
C GLY A 56 -7.12 9.35 11.63
N PHE A 57 -7.01 8.01 11.74
CA PHE A 57 -7.23 7.06 10.63
C PHE A 57 -8.46 7.37 9.78
N ALA A 58 -9.62 7.61 10.40
CA ALA A 58 -10.87 7.84 9.68
C ALA A 58 -10.79 9.05 8.73
N LYS A 59 -10.07 10.11 9.11
CA LYS A 59 -9.87 11.30 8.25
C LYS A 59 -8.94 10.98 7.10
N ILE A 60 -7.87 10.22 7.36
CA ILE A 60 -6.85 9.87 6.36
C ILE A 60 -7.43 8.90 5.33
N VAL A 61 -8.19 7.88 5.76
CA VAL A 61 -8.71 6.85 4.86
C VAL A 61 -9.95 7.32 4.08
N ALA A 62 -10.61 8.41 4.50
CA ALA A 62 -11.84 8.90 3.89
C ALA A 62 -11.77 9.06 2.36
N PRO A 63 -10.79 9.78 1.76
CA PRO A 63 -10.67 9.88 0.30
C PRO A 63 -10.46 8.51 -0.35
N MET A 64 -9.70 7.60 0.27
CA MET A 64 -9.51 6.25 -0.24
C MET A 64 -10.78 5.38 -0.18
N THR A 65 -11.60 5.52 0.86
CA THR A 65 -12.89 4.81 0.93
C THR A 65 -13.88 5.30 -0.12
N GLN A 66 -13.82 6.58 -0.50
CA GLN A 66 -14.67 7.14 -1.57
C GLN A 66 -14.37 6.47 -2.92
N LEU A 67 -13.08 6.18 -3.22
CA LEU A 67 -12.67 5.44 -4.41
C LEU A 67 -13.28 4.03 -4.50
N THR A 68 -13.70 3.45 -3.37
CA THR A 68 -14.27 2.11 -3.32
C THR A 68 -15.80 2.07 -3.44
N ARG A 69 -16.46 3.24 -3.51
CA ARG A 69 -17.92 3.32 -3.60
C ARG A 69 -18.41 3.02 -5.01
N LYS A 70 -19.61 2.43 -5.11
CA LYS A 70 -20.20 1.99 -6.40
C LYS A 70 -20.89 3.11 -7.18
N ASP A 71 -21.08 4.27 -6.55
CA ASP A 71 -21.88 5.39 -7.05
C ASP A 71 -21.04 6.48 -7.74
N GLN A 72 -19.72 6.34 -7.81
CA GLN A 72 -18.82 7.33 -8.41
C GLN A 72 -17.77 6.68 -9.32
N PRO A 73 -17.38 7.31 -10.44
CA PRO A 73 -16.24 6.85 -11.23
C PRO A 73 -14.95 6.86 -10.39
N PHE A 74 -14.12 5.84 -10.59
CA PHE A 74 -12.80 5.76 -9.97
C PHE A 74 -11.91 6.89 -10.52
N ALA A 75 -11.58 7.86 -9.67
CA ALA A 75 -10.73 8.99 -10.01
C ALA A 75 -9.67 9.19 -8.92
N TRP A 76 -8.42 8.84 -9.22
CA TRP A 76 -7.30 9.04 -8.31
C TRP A 76 -6.92 10.53 -8.29
N THR A 77 -7.24 11.22 -7.19
CA THR A 77 -6.95 12.65 -7.00
C THR A 77 -5.67 12.85 -6.18
N ASP A 78 -5.12 14.06 -6.19
CA ASP A 78 -3.97 14.42 -5.36
C ASP A 78 -4.25 14.21 -3.84
N GLU A 79 -5.50 14.37 -3.41
CA GLU A 79 -5.93 14.08 -2.04
C GLU A 79 -5.88 12.57 -1.73
N CYS A 80 -6.25 11.73 -2.71
CA CYS A 80 -6.12 10.28 -2.59
C CYS A 80 -4.65 9.88 -2.50
N GLU A 81 -3.78 10.45 -3.34
CA GLU A 81 -2.33 10.19 -3.31
C GLU A 81 -1.71 10.61 -1.99
N ALA A 82 -1.99 11.82 -1.51
CA ALA A 82 -1.49 12.31 -0.22
C ALA A 82 -1.93 11.40 0.94
N SER A 83 -3.18 10.96 0.91
CA SER A 83 -3.72 10.04 1.92
C SER A 83 -3.11 8.65 1.85
N PHE A 84 -2.84 8.16 0.65
CA PHE A 84 -2.17 6.88 0.42
C PHE A 84 -0.74 6.90 0.96
N GLN A 85 0.04 7.94 0.65
CA GLN A 85 1.41 8.07 1.16
C GLN A 85 1.44 8.23 2.69
N LEU A 86 0.53 9.02 3.25
CA LEU A 86 0.42 9.14 4.71
C LEU A 86 0.06 7.81 5.36
N LEU A 87 -0.87 7.03 4.79
CA LEU A 87 -1.18 5.70 5.32
C LEU A 87 0.02 4.75 5.25
N LYS A 88 0.80 4.76 4.15
CA LYS A 88 2.03 3.99 4.06
C LYS A 88 3.00 4.36 5.16
N GLU A 89 3.28 5.65 5.32
CA GLU A 89 4.18 6.16 6.37
C GLU A 89 3.73 5.69 7.75
N ARG A 90 2.45 5.86 8.07
CA ARG A 90 1.90 5.43 9.38
C ARG A 90 1.98 3.92 9.55
N LEU A 91 1.71 3.13 8.52
CA LEU A 91 1.84 1.66 8.59
C LEU A 91 3.28 1.21 8.77
N THR A 92 4.26 1.97 8.29
CA THR A 92 5.70 1.65 8.41
C THR A 92 6.39 2.31 9.61
N THR A 93 5.74 3.23 10.31
CA THR A 93 6.33 3.97 11.46
C THR A 93 5.57 3.78 12.77
N SER A 94 4.30 3.36 12.72
CA SER A 94 3.48 3.05 13.89
C SER A 94 4.00 1.77 14.59
N PRO A 95 3.73 1.54 15.90
CA PRO A 95 4.04 0.28 16.60
C PRO A 95 3.48 -1.01 15.96
N VAL A 96 2.82 -0.93 14.81
CA VAL A 96 2.48 -2.05 13.92
C VAL A 96 3.68 -2.97 13.67
N LEU A 97 4.88 -2.43 13.45
CA LEU A 97 6.09 -3.25 13.25
C LEU A 97 6.59 -3.89 14.54
N VAL A 98 6.41 -3.23 15.70
CA VAL A 98 6.84 -3.76 17.01
C VAL A 98 6.06 -5.02 17.39
N LEU A 99 4.81 -5.17 16.94
CA LEU A 99 4.00 -6.37 17.16
C LEU A 99 4.38 -7.55 16.25
N LEU A 100 4.96 -7.30 15.07
CA LEU A 100 5.37 -8.35 14.13
C LEU A 100 6.75 -8.94 14.46
N GLU A 101 7.62 -8.17 15.13
CA GLU A 101 8.95 -8.67 15.55
C GLU A 101 8.91 -9.54 16.83
N GLN A 102 7.78 -9.60 17.54
CA GLN A 102 7.63 -10.39 18.77
C GLN A 102 7.00 -11.78 18.56
N ASN A 103 6.77 -12.21 17.30
CA ASN A 103 6.20 -13.53 16.97
C ASN A 103 7.23 -14.44 16.30
#